data_AF-A0A4Z0V979-F1
#
_entry.id   AF-A0A4Z0V979-F1
#
_cell.length_a   1.000
_cell.length_b   1.000
_cell.length_c   1.000
_cell.angle_alpha   90.00
_cell.angle_beta   90.00
_cell.angle_gamma   90.00
#
_symmetry.space_group_name_H-M   'P 1'
#
loop_
_entity.id
_entity.type
_entity.pdbx_description
1 polymer ?
#
loop_
_entity_poly.entity_id
_entity_poly.type
_entity_poly.pdbx_seq_one_letter_code
_entity_poly.pdbx_strand_id
1 'polypeptide(L)'
;MKKYIFLILAIAASAFFTYGEDTAYKESKKMNFKPEKEAQIIQTAKKVAHEIAPKINIDTLVPLIFSFFIADNHPIINKKAIAVHFMKHENDYLEMELMPLDPVTKMPNGKMLTRKRPNSILCVVLFEDSLEPVYLSDSHNRVLHFTPDYKTYRRNNLGRELEPFVPHPGEYIVY
;
A
#
# COMPACT_ATOMS: atom_id res chain seq x y z
N MET A 1 -31.48 22.72 38.71
CA MET A 1 -30.82 21.38 38.72
C MET A 1 -30.90 20.61 37.40
N LYS A 2 -31.98 20.72 36.60
CA LYS A 2 -32.12 19.98 35.32
C LYS A 2 -31.25 20.46 34.13
N LYS A 3 -30.72 21.69 34.16
CA LYS A 3 -29.93 22.28 33.05
C LYS A 3 -28.45 21.88 33.03
N TYR A 4 -27.89 21.44 34.16
CA TYR A 4 -26.47 21.06 34.26
C TYR A 4 -26.22 19.59 33.88
N ILE A 5 -27.25 18.74 33.90
CA ILE A 5 -27.15 17.32 33.52
C ILE A 5 -26.87 17.19 32.01
N PHE A 6 -27.48 18.04 31.18
CA PHE A 6 -27.23 18.06 29.73
C PHE A 6 -25.82 18.52 29.38
N LEU A 7 -25.23 19.43 30.17
CA LEU A 7 -23.87 19.92 29.95
C LEU A 7 -22.83 18.83 30.26
N ILE A 8 -23.05 18.04 31.32
CA ILE A 8 -22.16 16.94 31.71
C ILE A 8 -22.24 15.77 30.70
N LEU A 9 -23.43 15.47 30.17
CA LEU A 9 -23.61 14.47 29.10
C LEU A 9 -22.95 14.90 27.78
N ALA A 10 -22.97 16.19 27.45
CA ALA A 10 -22.31 16.71 26.25
C ALA A 10 -20.77 16.66 26.36
N ILE A 11 -20.22 16.89 27.56
CA ILE A 11 -18.77 16.76 27.83
C ILE A 11 -18.33 15.30 27.84
N ALA A 12 -19.17 14.38 28.33
CA ALA A 12 -18.90 12.95 28.24
C ALA A 12 -18.93 12.45 26.78
N ALA A 13 -19.89 12.92 25.98
CA ALA A 13 -19.96 12.58 24.56
C ALA A 13 -18.75 13.13 23.77
N SER A 14 -18.30 14.37 24.03
CA SER A 14 -17.12 14.92 23.37
C SER A 14 -15.82 14.21 23.76
N ALA A 15 -15.72 13.65 24.97
CA ALA A 15 -14.60 12.79 25.37
C ALA A 15 -14.59 11.43 24.66
N PHE A 16 -15.74 10.91 24.23
CA PHE A 16 -15.81 9.70 23.39
C PHE A 16 -15.47 9.97 21.92
N PHE A 17 -15.75 11.18 21.41
CA PHE A 17 -15.41 11.55 20.03
C PHE A 17 -13.96 12.03 19.85
N THR A 18 -13.21 12.29 20.93
CA THR A 18 -11.78 12.68 20.87
C THR A 18 -10.81 11.52 21.10
N TYR A 19 -11.29 10.28 21.26
CA TYR A 19 -10.45 9.11 21.04
C TYR A 19 -10.17 9.01 19.55
N GLY A 20 -9.16 9.77 19.12
CA GLY A 20 -8.66 9.75 17.76
C GLY A 20 -8.40 8.31 17.35
N GLU A 21 -9.00 7.91 16.22
CA GLU A 21 -8.64 6.67 15.55
C GLU A 21 -7.12 6.58 15.48
N ASP A 22 -6.62 5.43 15.90
CA ASP A 22 -5.21 5.08 15.99
C ASP A 22 -4.48 5.47 14.68
N THR A 23 -3.85 6.64 14.68
CA THR A 23 -3.19 7.22 13.50
C THR A 23 -1.87 6.54 13.19
N ALA A 24 -1.45 5.54 13.99
CA ALA A 24 -0.12 5.01 13.89
C ALA A 24 0.11 4.29 12.55
N TYR A 25 -0.73 3.33 12.13
CA TYR A 25 -0.53 2.62 10.86
C TYR A 25 -1.82 1.92 10.39
N LYS A 26 -2.43 2.33 9.27
CA LYS A 26 -3.60 1.63 8.68
C LYS A 26 -3.14 0.35 7.98
N GLU A 27 -3.69 -0.81 8.37
CA GLU A 27 -3.43 -2.06 7.68
C GLU A 27 -4.00 -2.05 6.24
N SER A 28 -3.23 -2.56 5.29
CA SER A 28 -3.69 -2.79 3.92
C SER A 28 -4.73 -3.92 3.91
N LYS A 29 -5.96 -3.60 3.53
CA LYS A 29 -7.08 -4.56 3.47
C LYS A 29 -7.28 -5.06 2.05
N LYS A 30 -7.47 -6.37 1.87
CA LYS A 30 -7.89 -6.95 0.59
C LYS A 30 -9.22 -6.32 0.19
N MET A 31 -9.32 -5.87 -1.05
CA MET A 31 -10.50 -5.21 -1.61
C MET A 31 -11.18 -6.12 -2.62
N ASN A 32 -12.51 -6.05 -2.66
CA ASN A 32 -13.32 -6.72 -3.66
C ASN A 32 -14.01 -5.67 -4.52
N PHE A 33 -14.01 -5.87 -5.83
CA PHE A 33 -14.72 -5.00 -6.77
C PHE A 33 -15.77 -5.80 -7.55
N LYS A 34 -16.59 -5.11 -8.33
CA LYS A 34 -17.39 -5.80 -9.36
C LYS A 34 -16.44 -6.48 -10.35
N PRO A 35 -16.77 -7.68 -10.87
CA PRO A 35 -15.87 -8.45 -11.74
C PRO A 35 -15.28 -7.65 -12.91
N GLU A 36 -16.09 -6.79 -13.54
CA GLU A 36 -15.63 -5.93 -14.65
C GLU A 36 -14.57 -4.92 -14.21
N LYS A 37 -14.77 -4.24 -13.07
CA LYS A 37 -13.81 -3.28 -12.53
C LYS A 37 -12.55 -3.98 -12.03
N GLU A 38 -12.71 -5.13 -11.38
CA GLU A 38 -11.58 -5.96 -10.94
C GLU A 38 -10.69 -6.39 -12.11
N ALA A 39 -11.31 -6.89 -13.19
CA ALA A 39 -10.59 -7.27 -14.40
C ALA A 39 -9.84 -6.09 -15.02
N GLN A 40 -10.45 -4.90 -15.09
CA GLN A 40 -9.80 -3.68 -15.60
C GLN A 40 -8.59 -3.28 -14.75
N ILE A 41 -8.73 -3.30 -13.42
CA ILE A 41 -7.63 -3.00 -12.48
C ILE A 41 -6.47 -3.96 -12.70
N ILE A 42 -6.74 -5.27 -12.69
CA ILE A 42 -5.73 -6.31 -12.83
C ILE A 42 -5.06 -6.24 -14.20
N GLN A 43 -5.83 -6.05 -15.27
CA GLN A 43 -5.28 -5.92 -16.62
C GLN A 43 -4.36 -4.69 -16.75
N THR A 44 -4.75 -3.57 -16.14
CA THR A 44 -3.94 -2.35 -16.13
C THR A 44 -2.63 -2.57 -15.38
N ALA A 45 -2.69 -3.19 -14.19
CA ALA A 45 -1.50 -3.53 -13.42
C ALA A 45 -0.59 -4.52 -14.16
N LYS A 46 -1.15 -5.54 -14.82
CA LYS A 46 -0.39 -6.49 -15.65
C LYS A 46 0.32 -5.79 -16.80
N LYS A 47 -0.34 -4.86 -17.49
CA LYS A 47 0.27 -4.09 -18.57
C LYS A 47 1.48 -3.30 -18.07
N VAL A 48 1.34 -2.57 -16.96
CA VAL A 48 2.46 -1.82 -16.36
C VAL A 48 3.60 -2.75 -15.98
N ALA A 49 3.30 -3.87 -15.34
CA ALA A 49 4.30 -4.85 -14.94
C ALA A 49 5.03 -5.49 -16.13
N HIS A 50 4.33 -5.81 -17.22
CA HIS A 50 4.95 -6.30 -18.45
C HIS A 50 5.81 -5.23 -19.14
N GLU A 51 5.42 -3.96 -19.08
CA GLU A 51 6.19 -2.86 -19.69
C GLU A 51 7.42 -2.44 -18.87
N ILE A 52 7.33 -2.50 -17.54
CA ILE A 52 8.37 -2.01 -16.62
C ILE A 52 9.22 -3.13 -16.07
N ALA A 53 8.66 -4.30 -15.77
CA ALA A 53 9.38 -5.42 -15.15
C ALA A 53 9.18 -6.73 -15.94
N PRO A 54 9.47 -6.77 -17.26
CA PRO A 54 9.21 -7.94 -18.11
C PRO A 54 9.97 -9.20 -17.68
N LYS A 55 11.08 -9.04 -16.94
CA LYS A 55 11.89 -10.14 -16.41
C LYS A 55 11.21 -10.88 -15.25
N ILE A 56 10.15 -10.30 -14.66
CA ILE A 56 9.34 -10.93 -13.62
C ILE A 56 8.13 -11.59 -14.30
N ASN A 57 8.04 -12.92 -14.24
CA ASN A 57 6.92 -13.66 -14.84
C ASN A 57 5.64 -13.56 -13.99
N ILE A 58 4.94 -12.44 -14.09
CA ILE A 58 3.73 -12.16 -13.32
C ILE A 58 2.53 -13.05 -13.68
N ASP A 59 2.53 -13.70 -14.85
CA ASP A 59 1.40 -14.52 -15.29
C ASP A 59 1.32 -15.85 -14.54
N THR A 60 2.38 -16.23 -13.85
CA THR A 60 2.41 -17.35 -12.90
C THR A 60 1.97 -16.96 -11.49
N LEU A 61 1.69 -15.68 -11.25
CA LEU A 61 1.36 -15.13 -9.94
C LEU A 61 -0.14 -14.83 -9.83
N VAL A 62 -0.62 -14.81 -8.59
CA VAL A 62 -1.99 -14.44 -8.25
C VAL A 62 -2.06 -12.93 -8.00
N PRO A 63 -2.81 -12.15 -8.80
CA PRO A 63 -3.00 -10.73 -8.58
C PRO A 63 -4.12 -10.50 -7.56
N LEU A 64 -3.83 -9.79 -6.48
CA LEU A 64 -4.80 -9.41 -5.46
C LEU A 64 -4.81 -7.90 -5.24
N ILE A 65 -6.01 -7.32 -5.08
CA ILE A 65 -6.17 -5.87 -4.90
C ILE A 65 -6.28 -5.55 -3.41
N PHE A 66 -5.51 -4.57 -2.96
CA PHE A 66 -5.50 -4.09 -1.58
C PHE A 66 -5.70 -2.57 -1.52
N SER A 67 -6.22 -2.11 -0.39
CA SER A 67 -6.31 -0.68 -0.09
C SER A 67 -4.90 -0.09 0.05
N PHE A 68 -4.67 1.07 -0.56
CA PHE A 68 -3.42 1.80 -0.40
C PHE A 68 -3.58 2.93 0.62
N PHE A 69 -2.52 3.17 1.40
CA PHE A 69 -2.51 4.28 2.36
C PHE A 69 -2.33 5.61 1.63
N ILE A 70 -3.13 6.61 2.02
CA ILE A 70 -3.05 7.97 1.50
C ILE A 70 -2.43 8.82 2.60
N ALA A 71 -1.44 9.63 2.24
CA ALA A 71 -0.88 10.63 3.13
C ALA A 71 -1.35 12.01 2.69
N ASP A 72 -2.08 12.70 3.57
CA ASP A 72 -2.52 14.08 3.34
C ASP A 72 -1.29 14.96 3.04
N ASN A 73 -1.40 15.80 2.01
CA ASN A 73 -0.32 16.68 1.52
C ASN A 73 0.93 16.00 0.94
N HIS A 74 0.94 14.67 0.73
CA HIS A 74 2.08 14.03 0.06
C HIS A 74 2.09 14.31 -1.45
N PRO A 75 3.23 14.63 -2.08
CA PRO A 75 3.29 15.01 -3.51
C PRO A 75 2.88 13.93 -4.53
N ILE A 76 2.55 12.71 -4.08
CA ILE A 76 2.37 11.52 -4.95
C ILE A 76 1.20 10.66 -4.44
N ILE A 77 1.14 10.41 -3.13
CA ILE A 77 0.14 9.53 -2.50
C ILE A 77 -0.95 10.30 -1.75
N ASN A 78 -1.39 11.44 -2.29
CA ASN A 78 -2.45 12.30 -1.73
C ASN A 78 -3.84 12.05 -2.34
N LYS A 79 -3.97 11.13 -3.28
CA LYS A 79 -5.24 10.73 -3.89
C LYS A 79 -5.55 9.27 -3.58
N LYS A 80 -6.83 8.91 -3.64
CA LYS A 80 -7.29 7.55 -3.40
C LYS A 80 -6.66 6.59 -4.40
N ALA A 81 -5.97 5.58 -3.87
CA ALA A 81 -5.23 4.62 -4.64
C ALA A 81 -5.47 3.20 -4.14
N ILE A 82 -5.15 2.25 -5.00
CA ILE A 82 -5.21 0.82 -4.74
C ILE A 82 -3.88 0.19 -5.15
N ALA A 83 -3.53 -0.90 -4.47
CA ALA A 83 -2.33 -1.67 -4.75
C ALA A 83 -2.72 -3.04 -5.31
N VAL A 84 -2.18 -3.39 -6.47
CA VAL A 84 -2.28 -4.73 -7.04
C VAL A 84 -1.00 -5.48 -6.73
N HIS A 85 -1.12 -6.46 -5.85
CA HIS A 85 -0.04 -7.30 -5.38
C HIS A 85 -0.02 -8.60 -6.19
N PHE A 86 1.10 -8.92 -6.83
CA PHE A 86 1.34 -10.19 -7.51
C PHE A 86 2.07 -11.15 -6.56
N MET A 87 1.37 -12.19 -6.13
CA MET A 87 1.76 -13.10 -5.04
C MET A 87 1.85 -14.55 -5.52
N LYS A 88 2.61 -15.42 -4.83
CA LYS A 88 2.70 -16.84 -5.25
C LYS A 88 1.37 -17.59 -5.09
N HIS A 89 0.62 -17.25 -4.05
CA HIS A 89 -0.70 -17.79 -3.75
C HIS A 89 -1.53 -16.75 -2.98
N GLU A 90 -2.84 -16.94 -2.90
CA GLU A 90 -3.75 -15.95 -2.28
C GLU A 90 -3.44 -15.65 -0.81
N ASN A 91 -2.88 -16.64 -0.09
CA ASN A 91 -2.58 -16.55 1.33
C ASN A 91 -1.08 -16.28 1.63
N ASP A 92 -0.33 -15.74 0.67
CA ASP A 92 1.11 -15.47 0.83
C ASP A 92 1.34 -14.17 1.61
N TYR A 93 1.46 -14.27 2.93
CA TYR A 93 1.62 -13.11 3.80
C TYR A 93 2.92 -13.19 4.61
N LEU A 94 3.63 -12.07 4.70
CA LEU A 94 4.74 -11.92 5.64
C LEU A 94 4.21 -11.40 6.97
N GLU A 95 4.67 -12.03 8.06
CA GLU A 95 4.47 -11.52 9.40
C GLU A 95 5.55 -10.50 9.73
N MET A 96 5.14 -9.34 10.23
CA MET A 96 6.00 -8.26 10.64
C MET A 96 5.63 -7.85 12.04
N GLU A 97 6.61 -7.85 12.93
CA GLU A 97 6.43 -7.33 14.28
C GLU A 97 6.71 -5.83 14.29
N LEU A 98 5.77 -5.06 14.82
CA LEU A 98 5.88 -3.62 14.99
C LEU A 98 5.66 -3.26 16.44
N MET A 99 6.45 -2.32 16.95
CA MET A 99 6.17 -1.65 18.22
C MET A 99 5.55 -0.28 17.90
N PRO A 100 4.21 -0.13 17.97
CA PRO A 100 3.58 1.15 17.70
C PRO A 100 4.01 2.19 18.75
N LEU A 101 4.02 3.44 18.31
CA LEU A 101 4.24 4.58 19.18
C LEU A 101 2.94 4.90 19.91
N ASP A 102 3.04 5.21 21.20
CA ASP A 102 1.95 5.80 21.95
C ASP A 102 1.54 7.14 21.30
N PRO A 103 0.25 7.35 21.01
CA PRO A 103 -0.19 8.50 20.22
C PRO A 103 0.04 9.85 20.91
N VAL A 104 0.13 9.87 22.25
CA VAL A 104 0.32 11.07 23.06
C VAL A 104 1.80 11.38 23.25
N THR A 105 2.56 10.39 23.73
CA THR A 105 3.98 10.55 24.10
C THR A 105 4.93 10.36 22.92
N LYS A 106 4.45 9.77 21.82
CA LYS A 106 5.26 9.36 20.64
C LYS A 106 6.41 8.41 20.99
N MET A 107 6.39 7.81 22.18
CA MET A 107 7.35 6.81 22.62
C MET A 107 6.84 5.40 22.27
N PRO A 108 7.71 4.40 22.07
CA PRO A 108 7.26 3.03 21.88
C PRO A 108 6.41 2.58 23.07
N ASN A 109 5.21 2.05 22.81
CA ASN A 109 4.26 1.72 23.87
C ASN A 109 4.54 0.38 24.58
N GLY A 110 5.67 -0.27 24.23
CA GLY A 110 6.12 -1.55 24.80
C GLY A 110 5.30 -2.77 24.38
N LYS A 111 4.25 -2.63 23.56
CA LYS A 111 3.43 -3.74 23.07
C LYS A 111 3.83 -4.09 21.66
N MET A 112 4.27 -5.33 21.43
CA MET A 112 4.51 -5.83 20.07
C MET A 112 3.17 -6.14 19.40
N LEU A 113 3.02 -5.67 18.16
CA LEU A 113 1.91 -6.00 17.28
C LEU A 113 2.43 -6.82 16.10
N THR A 114 1.92 -8.02 15.93
CA THR A 114 2.15 -8.82 14.72
C THR A 114 1.19 -8.37 13.62
N ARG A 115 1.72 -7.98 12.47
CA ARG A 115 0.94 -7.62 11.29
C ARG A 115 1.22 -8.56 10.15
N LYS A 116 0.19 -8.81 9.34
CA LYS A 116 0.32 -9.52 8.07
C LYS A 116 0.32 -8.52 6.93
N ARG A 117 1.35 -8.56 6.09
CA ARG A 117 1.40 -7.80 4.84
C ARG A 117 1.49 -8.75 3.65
N PRO A 118 0.94 -8.39 2.48
CA PRO A 118 1.11 -9.20 1.27
C PRO A 118 2.59 -9.47 0.96
N ASN A 119 2.95 -10.73 0.78
CA ASN A 119 4.28 -11.12 0.34
C ASN A 119 4.38 -11.00 -1.19
N SER A 120 4.57 -9.76 -1.64
CA SER A 120 4.48 -9.44 -3.06
C SER A 120 5.81 -9.65 -3.75
N ILE A 121 5.79 -10.39 -4.86
CA ILE A 121 6.92 -10.42 -5.80
C ILE A 121 6.99 -9.07 -6.53
N LEU A 122 5.82 -8.53 -6.89
CA LEU A 122 5.65 -7.24 -7.53
C LEU A 122 4.38 -6.57 -7.02
N CYS A 123 4.41 -5.26 -6.86
CA CYS A 123 3.26 -4.44 -6.52
C CYS A 123 3.16 -3.29 -7.51
N VAL A 124 1.96 -3.03 -8.01
CA VAL A 124 1.64 -1.88 -8.84
C VAL A 124 0.57 -1.06 -8.14
N VAL A 125 0.82 0.22 -7.94
CA VAL A 125 -0.15 1.14 -7.34
C VAL A 125 -0.78 2.00 -8.42
N LEU A 126 -2.11 2.07 -8.40
CA LEU A 126 -2.94 2.81 -9.34
C LEU A 126 -3.85 3.78 -8.58
N PHE A 127 -4.17 4.93 -9.16
CA PHE A 127 -5.31 5.73 -8.66
C PHE A 127 -6.63 4.96 -8.87
N GLU A 128 -7.51 4.94 -7.87
CA GLU A 128 -8.70 4.06 -7.86
C GLU A 128 -9.77 4.47 -8.89
N ASP A 129 -9.81 5.76 -9.22
CA ASP A 129 -10.76 6.38 -10.13
C ASP A 129 -10.31 6.28 -11.59
N SER A 130 -9.08 6.66 -11.89
CA SER A 130 -8.55 6.72 -13.26
C SER A 130 -7.79 5.47 -13.69
N LEU A 131 -7.40 4.61 -12.75
CA LEU A 131 -6.44 3.51 -12.95
C LEU A 131 -5.07 3.98 -13.47
N GLU A 132 -4.76 5.26 -13.32
CA GLU A 132 -3.47 5.80 -13.72
C GLU A 132 -2.37 5.24 -12.80
N PRO A 133 -1.27 4.70 -13.37
CA PRO A 133 -0.18 4.15 -12.58
C PRO A 133 0.58 5.21 -11.79
N VAL A 134 0.77 4.94 -10.50
CA VAL A 134 1.45 5.83 -9.55
C VAL A 134 2.90 5.39 -9.34
N TYR A 135 3.10 4.12 -8.99
CA TYR A 135 4.41 3.53 -8.85
C TYR A 135 4.36 2.00 -8.99
N LEU A 136 5.55 1.40 -9.15
CA LEU A 136 5.77 -0.03 -9.09
C LEU A 136 6.85 -0.34 -8.04
N SER A 137 6.71 -1.44 -7.30
CA SER A 137 7.74 -1.92 -6.38
C SER A 137 7.92 -3.43 -6.43
N ASP A 138 9.13 -3.92 -6.22
CA ASP A 138 9.42 -5.36 -6.16
C ASP A 138 9.62 -5.89 -4.73
N SER A 139 9.86 -7.19 -4.62
CA SER A 139 10.14 -7.87 -3.34
C SER A 139 11.38 -7.37 -2.59
N HIS A 140 12.26 -6.62 -3.27
CA HIS A 140 13.48 -6.05 -2.69
C HIS A 140 13.30 -4.60 -2.26
N ASN A 141 12.05 -4.14 -2.14
CA ASN A 141 11.68 -2.76 -1.79
C ASN A 141 12.23 -1.71 -2.76
N ARG A 142 12.58 -2.07 -3.99
CA ARG A 142 12.94 -1.10 -5.02
C ARG A 142 11.66 -0.47 -5.53
N VAL A 143 11.58 0.86 -5.50
CA VAL A 143 10.38 1.61 -5.89
C VAL A 143 10.68 2.49 -7.10
N LEU A 144 9.82 2.41 -8.11
CA LEU A 144 9.84 3.28 -9.29
C LEU A 144 8.57 4.15 -9.29
N HIS A 145 8.74 5.43 -8.98
CA HIS A 145 7.67 6.42 -9.05
C HIS A 145 7.50 6.93 -10.48
N PHE A 146 6.24 7.03 -10.93
CA PHE A 146 5.90 7.49 -12.27
C PHE A 146 5.54 8.98 -12.28
N THR A 147 6.33 9.80 -11.60
CA THR A 147 6.11 11.25 -11.54
C THR A 147 6.55 11.95 -12.84
N PRO A 148 5.83 12.98 -13.32
CA PRO A 148 4.57 13.50 -12.78
C PRO A 148 3.34 12.66 -13.13
N ASP A 149 3.41 11.87 -14.20
CA ASP A 149 2.40 10.93 -14.66
C ASP A 149 3.05 9.79 -15.47
N TYR A 150 2.35 8.66 -15.62
CA TYR A 150 2.90 7.47 -16.28
C TYR A 150 3.30 7.70 -17.74
N LYS A 151 2.50 8.49 -18.47
CA LYS A 151 2.75 8.77 -19.89
C LYS A 151 4.03 9.60 -20.06
N THR A 152 4.20 10.64 -19.25
CA THR A 152 5.40 11.47 -19.22
C THR A 152 6.61 10.66 -18.78
N TYR A 153 6.47 9.81 -17.76
CA TYR A 153 7.53 8.89 -17.33
C TYR A 153 8.01 8.00 -18.48
N ARG A 154 7.09 7.33 -19.20
CA ARG A 154 7.44 6.44 -20.32
C ARG A 154 8.06 7.19 -21.49
N ARG A 155 7.60 8.40 -21.79
CA ARG A 155 8.22 9.25 -22.82
C ARG A 155 9.67 9.59 -22.48
N ASN A 156 9.95 9.90 -21.22
CA ASN A 156 11.28 10.30 -20.77
C ASN A 156 12.22 9.11 -20.51
N ASN A 157 11.66 7.92 -20.29
CA ASN A 157 12.40 6.70 -19.98
C ASN A 157 12.02 5.59 -20.98
N LEU A 158 12.08 5.90 -22.27
CA LEU A 158 11.76 4.95 -23.35
C LEU A 158 12.59 3.67 -23.21
N GLY A 159 11.91 2.52 -23.13
CA GLY A 159 12.55 1.21 -23.02
C GLY A 159 13.22 0.94 -21.68
N ARG A 160 13.11 1.84 -20.68
CA ARG A 160 13.62 1.56 -19.34
C ARG A 160 12.80 0.45 -18.69
N GLU A 161 13.51 -0.57 -18.24
CA GLU A 161 12.99 -1.70 -17.49
C GLU A 161 13.58 -1.70 -16.08
N LEU A 162 12.91 -2.40 -15.16
CA LEU A 162 13.41 -2.73 -13.85
C LEU A 162 14.44 -3.83 -14.02
N GLU A 163 15.70 -3.50 -13.77
CA GLU A 163 16.76 -4.49 -13.82
C GLU A 163 16.56 -5.57 -12.75
N PRO A 164 17.03 -6.81 -12.99
CA PRO A 164 17.04 -7.84 -11.96
C PRO A 164 17.76 -7.31 -10.71
N PHE A 165 17.28 -7.72 -9.54
CA PHE A 165 18.04 -7.48 -8.33
C PHE A 165 19.34 -8.30 -8.39
N VAL A 166 20.47 -7.63 -8.23
CA VAL A 166 21.78 -8.28 -8.12
C VAL A 166 22.25 -8.04 -6.67
N PRO A 167 22.27 -9.09 -5.81
CA PRO A 167 22.77 -8.93 -4.46
C PRO A 167 24.22 -8.47 -4.49
N HIS A 168 24.63 -7.65 -3.51
CA HIS A 168 26.03 -7.31 -3.39
C HIS A 168 26.85 -8.56 -3.04
N PRO A 169 28.11 -8.67 -3.50
CA PRO A 169 28.97 -9.79 -3.14
C PRO A 169 29.05 -9.92 -1.60
N GLY A 170 28.56 -11.04 -1.07
CA GLY A 170 28.51 -11.32 0.38
C GLY A 170 27.13 -11.21 1.03
N GLU A 171 26.10 -10.73 0.32
CA GLU A 171 24.71 -10.78 0.79
C GLU A 171 24.05 -12.10 0.39
N TYR A 172 23.59 -12.89 1.38
CA TYR A 172 22.79 -14.08 1.15
C TYR A 172 21.31 -13.69 1.09
N ILE A 173 20.64 -13.98 -0.03
CA ILE A 173 19.18 -13.88 -0.13
C ILE A 173 18.59 -15.13 0.52
N VAL A 174 17.88 -14.96 1.63
CA VAL A 174 17.11 -16.05 2.26
C VAL A 174 15.71 -16.05 1.64
N TYR A 175 15.31 -17.17 1.02
CA TYR A 175 14.00 -17.38 0.39
C TYR A 175 13.01 -18.06 1.33
#